data_AF-A0A2G5F129-F1
#
_entry.id   AF-A0A2G5F129-F1
#
_cell.length_a   1.000
_cell.length_b   1.000
_cell.length_c   1.000
_cell.angle_alpha   90.00
_cell.angle_beta   90.00
_cell.angle_gamma   90.00
#
_symmetry.space_group_name_H-M   'P 1'
#
loop_
_entity.id
_entity.type
_entity.pdbx_description
1 polymer ?
#
loop_
_entity_poly.entity_id
_entity_poly.type
_entity_poly.pdbx_seq_one_letter_code
_entity_poly.pdbx_strand_id
1 'polypeptide(L)'
;MAGANCSLSLFKFKETSSSLHSSSLTLRFPTPRKTLNSTHKTKTIRSKKHDFRRNSSNAGKNRDEIEAVVTQKRLKDDKEKSRSQASGFKSFGTQRKEKKGFLYDLKDSQADSGNLQDATFLNAVVKVYCTHTAPDYSLPWQKQRQFTSTGSAFMIGDGKLLTNAHCVEHNTQVKVKRRGDDTKFVAKVLARGVECDIALLSVENEEFWKGAEPLRFGRLPCLQDSVTVVGYPLGGDTISVTKGVVSRIEVTSYAHGASDLLGIQIDAAVNPGNSGGPAFNDHGECIGVAFQVLRSDDAENIGYVIPTTVVSHFLNDYEKNGSYTGFPSLGVLLQKLENPALRECLKVQSNEGVLVRRIEPTSDAHNVLKEGDVIVSFDGINVGSEGTVPFRSTERIAFRYLISEKFAGDVAELGIIRQGALMKVQTVLNPRVHLVPYHIEGGQPSYMIIAGLVFTPLSEPLIDEECEETIGLKLLTKARYSSAKFKGEQIVILSQVLANELNIGYEDMGNQQVLKFNGVKIKNIRHLAHLVDSCTNKYLVFEFEDNFLVVLEREAAGTASHRILKDYGIPSERSSDLLEPFVDSSEDHHPGQDIGDSPVSNLEIGFDGLLWA
;
A
#
# COMPACT_ATOMS: atom_id res chain seq x y z
N MET A 1 -62.98 -6.02 -61.58
CA MET A 1 -63.27 -5.67 -60.18
C MET A 1 -62.00 -5.01 -59.65
N ALA A 2 -61.74 -3.72 -59.89
CA ALA A 2 -62.41 -2.49 -59.42
C ALA A 2 -61.71 -1.95 -58.15
N GLY A 3 -61.02 -0.80 -58.14
CA GLY A 3 -60.61 0.12 -59.23
C GLY A 3 -59.24 0.76 -58.88
N ALA A 4 -58.37 1.09 -59.86
CA ALA A 4 -58.33 2.36 -60.61
C ALA A 4 -57.85 3.57 -59.75
N ASN A 5 -56.94 4.45 -60.16
CA ASN A 5 -56.18 4.59 -61.42
C ASN A 5 -55.02 5.61 -61.26
N CYS A 6 -53.96 5.50 -62.09
CA CYS A 6 -53.10 6.59 -62.62
C CYS A 6 -52.35 7.55 -61.64
N SER A 7 -51.33 8.33 -62.04
CA SER A 7 -50.30 8.22 -63.10
C SER A 7 -49.22 9.30 -62.86
N LEU A 8 -48.09 9.22 -63.56
CA LEU A 8 -46.97 10.19 -63.52
C LEU A 8 -47.40 11.66 -63.72
N SER A 9 -46.61 12.59 -63.16
CA SER A 9 -46.02 13.69 -63.95
C SER A 9 -44.78 14.31 -63.28
N LEU A 10 -43.74 14.56 -64.08
CA LEU A 10 -42.66 15.51 -63.77
C LEU A 10 -43.19 16.94 -63.97
N PHE A 11 -42.59 17.94 -63.32
CA PHE A 11 -42.20 19.17 -64.02
C PHE A 11 -40.97 19.86 -63.40
N LYS A 12 -40.13 20.44 -64.28
CA LYS A 12 -38.94 21.26 -64.00
C LYS A 12 -39.27 22.76 -64.15
N PHE A 13 -38.28 23.61 -63.84
CA PHE A 13 -38.17 25.06 -64.15
C PHE A 13 -38.92 26.01 -63.18
N LYS A 14 -38.47 27.26 -62.92
CA LYS A 14 -37.30 28.01 -63.45
C LYS A 14 -36.73 29.03 -62.44
N GLU A 15 -35.58 29.60 -62.80
CA GLU A 15 -34.90 30.76 -62.21
C GLU A 15 -35.81 31.99 -62.01
N THR A 16 -35.49 32.87 -61.03
CA THR A 16 -34.94 34.22 -61.31
C THR A 16 -34.50 35.00 -60.05
N SER A 17 -33.52 35.88 -60.23
CA SER A 17 -33.13 37.02 -59.38
C SER A 17 -34.22 38.14 -59.39
N SER A 18 -34.25 39.19 -58.55
CA SER A 18 -33.19 39.96 -57.85
C SER A 18 -33.76 40.92 -56.77
N SER A 19 -33.00 41.17 -55.70
CA SER A 19 -32.89 42.40 -54.85
C SER A 19 -34.02 43.48 -54.85
N LEU A 20 -34.51 43.98 -53.72
CA LEU A 20 -33.82 44.99 -52.88
C LEU A 20 -34.54 45.30 -51.52
N HIS A 21 -33.71 45.72 -50.54
CA HIS A 21 -33.98 46.65 -49.42
C HIS A 21 -34.63 46.21 -48.07
N SER A 22 -33.76 46.29 -47.05
CA SER A 22 -33.96 47.03 -45.78
C SER A 22 -34.90 46.47 -44.68
N SER A 23 -34.31 45.76 -43.72
CA SER A 23 -34.54 46.04 -42.28
C SER A 23 -33.33 45.58 -41.44
N SER A 24 -32.80 46.44 -40.57
CA SER A 24 -31.76 46.08 -39.58
C SER A 24 -32.43 45.82 -38.23
N LEU A 25 -32.11 44.70 -37.57
CA LEU A 25 -32.57 44.43 -36.20
C LEU A 25 -31.48 43.74 -35.38
N THR A 26 -30.75 44.53 -34.62
CA THR A 26 -29.77 44.09 -33.62
C THR A 26 -30.48 43.93 -32.27
N LEU A 27 -30.40 42.76 -31.63
CA LEU A 27 -30.85 42.59 -30.25
C LEU A 27 -29.73 42.07 -29.35
N ARG A 28 -29.65 42.66 -28.14
CA ARG A 28 -28.54 42.54 -27.20
C ARG A 28 -28.85 41.52 -26.10
N PHE A 29 -27.81 40.85 -25.60
CA PHE A 29 -27.88 40.07 -24.36
C PHE A 29 -28.01 40.98 -23.12
N PRO A 30 -28.82 40.61 -22.10
CA PRO A 30 -28.96 41.38 -20.87
C PRO A 30 -28.07 40.87 -19.73
N THR A 31 -27.49 41.81 -18.97
CA THR A 31 -26.89 41.60 -17.64
C THR A 31 -27.84 42.05 -16.52
N PRO A 32 -27.92 41.36 -15.35
CA PRO A 32 -28.52 41.91 -14.14
C PRO A 32 -27.51 42.34 -13.06
N ARG A 33 -27.93 43.29 -12.20
CA ARG A 33 -27.15 43.91 -11.10
C ARG A 33 -27.44 43.25 -9.73
N LYS A 34 -26.59 43.56 -8.74
CA LYS A 34 -26.79 43.41 -7.28
C LYS A 34 -28.03 44.25 -6.81
N THR A 35 -28.71 44.06 -5.66
CA THR A 35 -28.26 43.91 -4.25
C THR A 35 -29.40 43.54 -3.25
N LEU A 36 -29.07 42.83 -2.14
CA LEU A 36 -29.70 42.79 -0.78
C LEU A 36 -31.14 42.20 -0.62
N ASN A 37 -31.58 41.56 0.49
CA ASN A 37 -31.04 41.52 1.87
C ASN A 37 -31.52 40.31 2.77
N SER A 38 -30.64 39.75 3.62
CA SER A 38 -30.87 38.98 4.90
C SER A 38 -31.71 37.66 4.89
N THR A 39 -31.52 36.62 5.73
CA THR A 39 -31.00 36.53 7.14
C THR A 39 -30.28 35.20 7.50
N HIS A 40 -29.38 35.30 8.51
CA HIS A 40 -28.95 34.32 9.53
C HIS A 40 -28.12 33.01 9.27
N LYS A 41 -26.88 33.10 9.80
CA LYS A 41 -26.17 32.16 10.71
C LYS A 41 -25.58 30.84 10.16
N THR A 42 -24.34 30.93 9.67
CA THR A 42 -23.32 29.86 9.81
C THR A 42 -22.34 30.19 10.95
N LYS A 43 -21.95 29.17 11.74
CA LYS A 43 -20.91 29.29 12.78
C LYS A 43 -19.53 29.08 12.14
N THR A 44 -18.61 30.01 12.36
CA THR A 44 -17.18 29.82 12.05
C THR A 44 -16.46 29.34 13.31
N ILE A 45 -15.75 28.20 13.24
CA ILE A 45 -14.81 27.78 14.29
C ILE A 45 -13.41 28.29 13.89
N ARG A 46 -12.76 29.01 14.80
CA ARG A 46 -11.36 29.44 14.67
C ARG A 46 -10.44 28.30 15.10
N SER A 47 -9.54 27.84 14.23
CA SER A 47 -8.25 27.29 14.67
C SER A 47 -7.24 28.45 14.81
N LYS A 48 -6.45 28.43 15.89
CA LYS A 48 -5.40 29.44 16.12
C LYS A 48 -4.09 28.93 15.51
N LYS A 49 -3.51 29.68 14.58
CA LYS A 49 -2.06 29.65 14.37
C LYS A 49 -1.39 30.35 15.56
N HIS A 50 -0.26 29.82 16.01
CA HIS A 50 0.68 30.54 16.87
C HIS A 50 2.03 30.58 16.17
N ASP A 51 2.44 31.76 15.73
CA ASP A 51 3.78 31.99 15.17
C ASP A 51 4.83 31.89 16.28
N PHE A 52 5.93 31.19 16.02
CA PHE A 52 7.17 31.33 16.78
C PHE A 52 8.24 31.99 15.90
N ARG A 53 8.45 33.29 16.11
CA ARG A 53 9.62 34.00 15.56
C ARG A 53 10.80 33.85 16.52
N ARG A 54 11.96 33.53 15.94
CA ARG A 54 13.27 33.59 16.60
C ARG A 54 13.53 35.00 17.16
N ASN A 55 14.25 35.07 18.27
CA ASN A 55 15.08 36.22 18.59
C ASN A 55 16.36 35.74 19.28
N SER A 56 17.51 36.16 18.75
CA SER A 56 18.84 35.87 19.27
C SER A 56 19.39 37.07 20.05
N SER A 57 20.10 36.84 21.16
CA SER A 57 21.25 37.67 21.56
C SER A 57 21.97 37.15 22.82
N ASN A 58 23.30 37.10 22.71
CA ASN A 58 24.32 37.35 23.73
C ASN A 58 24.27 36.70 25.13
N ALA A 59 25.13 35.68 25.28
CA ALA A 59 26.32 35.72 26.14
C ALA A 59 26.19 35.94 27.66
N GLY A 60 26.68 34.95 28.43
CA GLY A 60 27.63 35.22 29.51
C GLY A 60 27.44 34.49 30.84
N LYS A 61 28.44 33.65 31.17
CA LYS A 61 28.97 33.34 32.52
C LYS A 61 28.14 32.50 33.51
N ASN A 62 28.72 31.34 33.82
CA ASN A 62 29.05 30.82 35.16
C ASN A 62 27.97 30.47 36.21
N ARG A 63 28.06 29.20 36.62
CA ARG A 63 28.21 28.67 38.00
C ARG A 63 26.99 28.60 38.95
N ASP A 64 26.80 27.34 39.39
CA ASP A 64 26.84 26.85 40.78
C ASP A 64 25.85 27.42 41.82
N GLU A 65 24.98 26.50 42.30
CA GLU A 65 24.34 26.47 43.63
C GLU A 65 23.35 27.64 43.93
N ILE A 66 22.45 27.64 44.93
CA ILE A 66 22.27 26.87 46.18
C ILE A 66 20.76 26.57 46.38
N GLU A 67 20.43 25.55 47.17
CA GLU A 67 19.07 25.21 47.61
C GLU A 67 18.39 26.26 48.54
N ALA A 68 17.11 26.00 48.85
CA ALA A 68 16.52 26.16 50.19
C ALA A 68 15.99 27.53 50.71
N VAL A 69 14.71 27.45 51.13
CA VAL A 69 14.20 27.79 52.49
C VAL A 69 13.46 29.12 52.79
N VAL A 70 12.22 28.92 53.32
CA VAL A 70 11.40 29.79 54.20
C VAL A 70 10.76 31.06 53.58
N THR A 71 9.43 31.18 53.37
CA THR A 71 8.21 31.04 54.21
C THR A 71 7.74 32.33 54.93
N GLN A 72 6.44 32.65 54.76
CA GLN A 72 5.53 33.48 55.61
C GLN A 72 5.63 35.02 55.68
N LYS A 73 4.62 35.71 55.12
CA LYS A 73 3.46 36.36 55.81
C LYS A 73 2.57 37.06 54.75
N ARG A 74 1.23 36.88 54.69
CA ARG A 74 0.15 37.39 55.59
C ARG A 74 0.21 38.93 55.76
N LEU A 75 -0.85 39.73 55.55
CA LEU A 75 -2.30 39.54 55.41
C LEU A 75 -2.91 40.78 54.71
N LYS A 76 -4.14 40.69 54.16
CA LYS A 76 -5.23 41.60 54.58
C LYS A 76 -6.65 41.22 54.10
N ASP A 77 -7.58 41.47 55.03
CA ASP A 77 -9.01 41.80 54.95
C ASP A 77 -10.10 40.73 54.69
N ASP A 78 -11.06 40.72 55.62
CA ASP A 78 -12.22 39.81 55.80
C ASP A 78 -13.52 40.31 55.12
N LYS A 79 -14.50 39.39 54.92
CA LYS A 79 -15.97 39.45 55.26
C LYS A 79 -16.94 38.83 54.22
N GLU A 80 -18.11 38.26 54.58
CA GLU A 80 -18.52 37.63 55.85
C GLU A 80 -19.71 36.62 55.70
N LYS A 81 -19.51 35.38 56.18
CA LYS A 81 -20.45 34.39 56.80
C LYS A 81 -21.93 34.23 56.37
N SER A 82 -22.30 32.96 56.12
CA SER A 82 -23.22 32.13 56.96
C SER A 82 -23.15 30.65 56.49
N ARG A 83 -22.71 29.68 57.34
CA ARG A 83 -23.46 28.80 58.28
C ARG A 83 -24.44 27.81 57.61
N SER A 84 -24.54 26.51 57.95
CA SER A 84 -23.89 25.61 58.94
C SER A 84 -24.27 24.14 58.60
N GLN A 85 -23.42 23.10 58.70
CA GLN A 85 -23.05 22.29 59.90
C GLN A 85 -24.24 21.59 60.63
N ALA A 86 -24.14 20.37 61.22
CA ALA A 86 -23.07 19.35 61.35
C ALA A 86 -23.56 18.02 61.99
N SER A 87 -22.62 17.08 62.18
CA SER A 87 -22.43 16.12 63.32
C SER A 87 -22.93 14.67 63.16
N GLY A 88 -22.36 13.63 63.82
CA GLY A 88 -21.11 13.55 64.61
C GLY A 88 -21.07 12.35 65.60
N PHE A 89 -19.94 11.60 65.64
CA PHE A 89 -19.46 10.66 66.70
C PHE A 89 -20.32 9.45 67.19
N LYS A 90 -19.72 8.25 67.17
CA LYS A 90 -19.20 7.53 68.36
C LYS A 90 -18.45 6.22 68.01
N SER A 91 -17.63 5.74 68.96
CA SER A 91 -16.87 4.48 68.94
C SER A 91 -17.37 3.54 70.03
N PHE A 92 -17.35 2.21 69.81
CA PHE A 92 -17.11 1.15 70.81
C PHE A 92 -17.12 -0.25 70.16
N GLY A 93 -16.37 -1.22 70.71
CA GLY A 93 -16.70 -2.66 70.57
C GLY A 93 -15.64 -3.56 69.93
N THR A 94 -14.87 -4.27 70.77
CA THR A 94 -13.97 -5.36 70.36
C THR A 94 -14.71 -6.70 70.35
N GLN A 95 -14.59 -7.53 69.31
CA GLN A 95 -14.73 -8.99 69.45
C GLN A 95 -14.03 -9.78 68.33
N ARG A 96 -13.36 -10.89 68.69
CA ARG A 96 -12.77 -11.89 67.79
C ARG A 96 -13.71 -13.08 67.62
N LYS A 97 -13.88 -13.58 66.39
CA LYS A 97 -14.20 -14.97 65.96
C LYS A 97 -14.64 -14.95 64.48
N GLU A 98 -14.49 -15.98 63.64
CA GLU A 98 -13.68 -17.21 63.63
C GLU A 98 -13.62 -17.68 62.14
N LYS A 99 -12.71 -18.60 61.76
CA LYS A 99 -12.64 -19.11 60.38
C LYS A 99 -13.91 -19.90 59.99
N LYS A 100 -14.39 -19.73 58.75
CA LYS A 100 -15.00 -20.80 57.94
C LYS A 100 -14.87 -20.46 56.46
N GLY A 101 -14.26 -21.36 55.69
CA GLY A 101 -14.23 -21.26 54.23
C GLY A 101 -15.52 -21.81 53.63
N PHE A 102 -15.87 -21.35 52.44
CA PHE A 102 -16.93 -21.94 51.61
C PHE A 102 -16.39 -22.25 50.23
N LEU A 103 -16.32 -23.56 49.96
CA LEU A 103 -16.14 -24.14 48.63
C LEU A 103 -17.46 -23.98 47.88
N TYR A 104 -17.45 -23.37 46.70
CA TYR A 104 -18.65 -23.34 45.84
C TYR A 104 -18.58 -24.50 44.84
N ASP A 105 -19.42 -25.49 45.07
CA ASP A 105 -19.71 -26.60 44.18
C ASP A 105 -20.69 -26.09 43.09
N LEU A 106 -20.26 -26.08 41.83
CA LEU A 106 -21.09 -25.72 40.68
C LEU A 106 -21.33 -27.00 39.87
N LYS A 107 -22.48 -27.63 40.11
CA LYS A 107 -22.96 -28.76 39.32
C LYS A 107 -23.58 -28.32 38.00
N ASP A 108 -23.36 -29.15 36.99
CA ASP A 108 -23.90 -28.98 35.64
C ASP A 108 -25.41 -28.75 35.60
N SER A 109 -25.81 -27.87 34.70
CA SER A 109 -27.12 -27.90 34.06
C SER A 109 -26.89 -27.94 32.54
N GLN A 110 -26.91 -29.16 31.98
CA GLN A 110 -26.79 -29.37 30.54
C GLN A 110 -27.94 -28.67 29.79
N ALA A 111 -27.59 -27.87 28.80
CA ALA A 111 -28.48 -27.43 27.73
C ALA A 111 -27.84 -27.83 26.40
N ASP A 112 -28.57 -28.62 25.62
CA ASP A 112 -28.04 -29.30 24.44
C ASP A 112 -27.64 -28.28 23.35
N SER A 113 -26.35 -28.23 23.05
CA SER A 113 -25.76 -27.33 22.06
C SER A 113 -24.57 -28.02 21.38
N GLY A 114 -24.82 -28.55 20.18
CA GLY A 114 -23.86 -29.36 19.45
C GLY A 114 -22.60 -28.58 19.02
N ASN A 115 -21.45 -29.15 19.38
CA ASN A 115 -20.16 -29.02 18.70
C ASN A 115 -19.48 -27.65 18.63
N LEU A 116 -19.01 -27.18 19.79
CA LEU A 116 -17.69 -26.52 19.89
C LEU A 116 -16.92 -26.94 21.17
N GLN A 117 -17.15 -28.17 21.67
CA GLN A 117 -16.60 -28.64 22.95
C GLN A 117 -15.12 -29.03 22.90
N ASP A 118 -14.59 -29.38 21.72
CA ASP A 118 -13.17 -29.70 21.56
C ASP A 118 -12.33 -28.43 21.44
N ALA A 119 -11.82 -27.95 22.58
CA ALA A 119 -10.86 -26.86 22.67
C ALA A 119 -9.46 -27.19 22.08
N THR A 120 -9.34 -28.27 21.32
CA THR A 120 -8.12 -28.82 20.73
C THR A 120 -7.59 -27.95 19.60
N PHE A 121 -8.46 -27.43 18.72
CA PHE A 121 -8.07 -26.52 17.62
C PHE A 121 -7.44 -25.21 18.15
N LEU A 122 -7.82 -24.76 19.36
CA LEU A 122 -7.22 -23.60 20.01
C LEU A 122 -5.74 -23.82 20.40
N ASN A 123 -5.29 -25.08 20.52
CA ASN A 123 -3.90 -25.40 20.87
C ASN A 123 -2.95 -25.30 19.67
N ALA A 124 -3.50 -25.32 18.45
CA ALA A 124 -2.76 -25.11 17.20
C ALA A 124 -2.44 -23.62 16.95
N VAL A 125 -3.12 -22.70 17.66
CA VAL A 125 -2.92 -21.25 17.57
C VAL A 125 -1.86 -20.83 18.59
N VAL A 126 -0.86 -20.08 18.14
CA VAL A 126 0.29 -19.65 18.94
C VAL A 126 0.46 -18.14 18.88
N LYS A 127 0.99 -17.56 19.96
CA LYS A 127 1.28 -16.13 20.02
C LYS A 127 2.65 -15.84 19.44
N VAL A 128 2.73 -14.90 18.50
CA VAL A 128 3.99 -14.40 17.93
C VAL A 128 4.48 -13.21 18.75
N TYR A 129 5.77 -13.15 19.02
CA TYR A 129 6.49 -11.99 19.52
C TYR A 129 7.61 -11.68 18.52
N CYS A 130 7.52 -10.56 17.81
CA CYS A 130 8.53 -10.12 16.86
C CYS A 130 9.23 -8.87 17.39
N THR A 131 10.56 -8.86 17.34
CA THR A 131 11.38 -7.67 17.60
C THR A 131 11.83 -7.12 16.25
N HIS A 132 11.41 -5.89 15.95
CA HIS A 132 11.58 -5.23 14.65
C HIS A 132 12.73 -4.23 14.71
N THR A 133 13.46 -4.08 13.61
CA THR A 133 14.51 -3.06 13.44
C THR A 133 14.55 -2.65 11.97
N ALA A 134 13.64 -1.75 11.60
CA ALA A 134 13.53 -1.19 10.26
C ALA A 134 14.79 -0.37 9.89
N PRO A 135 15.14 -0.27 8.59
CA PRO A 135 16.04 0.79 8.14
C PRO A 135 15.41 2.16 8.40
N ASP A 136 16.26 3.15 8.59
CA ASP A 136 15.92 4.57 8.43
C ASP A 136 16.10 4.87 6.93
N TYR A 137 15.04 5.27 6.22
CA TYR A 137 15.10 5.45 4.77
C TYR A 137 15.69 6.82 4.40
N SER A 138 15.50 7.84 5.24
CA SER A 138 16.10 9.18 5.11
C SER A 138 17.62 9.15 5.32
N LEU A 139 18.09 8.35 6.29
CA LEU A 139 19.48 8.10 6.65
C LEU A 139 19.83 6.61 6.44
N PRO A 140 19.93 6.14 5.18
CA PRO A 140 19.97 4.71 4.80
C PRO A 140 21.16 3.88 5.33
N TRP A 141 22.14 4.53 5.98
CA TRP A 141 23.21 3.88 6.76
C TRP A 141 22.81 3.52 8.21
N GLN A 142 21.64 3.96 8.68
CA GLN A 142 21.14 3.74 10.03
C GLN A 142 19.98 2.72 10.07
N LYS A 143 19.58 2.39 11.30
CA LYS A 143 18.35 1.62 11.59
C LYS A 143 17.51 2.45 12.56
N GLN A 144 16.20 2.44 12.37
CA GLN A 144 15.25 3.02 13.30
C GLN A 144 15.30 2.32 14.67
N ARG A 145 14.75 2.97 15.70
CA ARG A 145 14.73 2.43 17.07
C ARG A 145 13.99 1.09 17.12
N GLN A 146 14.69 0.07 17.62
CA GLN A 146 14.11 -1.24 17.87
C GLN A 146 12.84 -1.18 18.73
N PHE A 147 11.78 -1.87 18.29
CA PHE A 147 10.55 -2.08 19.04
C PHE A 147 10.13 -3.56 18.98
N THR A 148 9.12 -3.94 19.77
CA THR A 148 8.57 -5.31 19.77
C THR A 148 7.06 -5.24 19.60
N SER A 149 6.51 -6.08 18.72
CA SER A 149 5.08 -6.28 18.53
C SER A 149 4.67 -7.69 18.94
N THR A 150 3.36 -7.93 18.98
CA THR A 150 2.80 -9.27 19.11
C THR A 150 1.69 -9.50 18.10
N GLY A 151 1.67 -10.68 17.50
CA GLY A 151 0.64 -11.14 16.57
C GLY A 151 0.23 -12.57 16.89
N SER A 152 -0.49 -13.20 15.97
CA SER A 152 -0.92 -14.59 16.05
C SER A 152 -0.35 -15.41 14.89
N ALA A 153 -0.22 -16.71 15.10
CA ALA A 153 0.14 -17.68 14.07
C ALA A 153 -0.55 -19.01 14.35
N PHE A 154 -0.54 -19.94 13.40
CA PHE A 154 -1.10 -21.28 13.61
C PHE A 154 -0.36 -22.39 12.86
N MET A 155 -0.45 -23.60 13.40
CA MET A 155 0.17 -24.81 12.87
C MET A 155 -0.59 -25.33 11.65
N ILE A 156 0.11 -25.57 10.55
CA ILE A 156 -0.47 -26.03 9.26
C ILE A 156 0.03 -27.40 8.79
N GLY A 157 0.97 -28.01 9.51
CA GLY A 157 1.64 -29.27 9.14
C GLY A 157 3.14 -29.09 8.98
N ASP A 158 3.87 -30.19 8.77
CA ASP A 158 5.30 -30.24 8.40
C ASP A 158 6.28 -29.35 9.20
N GLY A 159 6.00 -29.07 10.47
CA GLY A 159 6.83 -28.14 11.28
C GLY A 159 6.73 -26.67 10.84
N LYS A 160 5.66 -26.29 10.14
CA LYS A 160 5.38 -24.96 9.61
C LYS A 160 4.28 -24.24 10.42
N LEU A 161 4.48 -22.95 10.63
CA LEU A 161 3.46 -22.02 11.13
C LEU A 161 3.11 -21.00 10.04
N LEU A 162 1.84 -20.63 9.94
CA LEU A 162 1.39 -19.52 9.10
C LEU A 162 1.09 -18.28 9.96
N THR A 163 1.44 -17.09 9.47
CA THR A 163 1.13 -15.78 10.09
C THR A 163 1.06 -14.69 9.01
N ASN A 164 0.86 -13.43 9.39
CA ASN A 164 0.93 -12.32 8.44
C ASN A 164 2.37 -11.86 8.17
N ALA A 165 2.62 -11.29 6.99
CA ALA A 165 3.93 -10.74 6.62
C ALA A 165 4.33 -9.56 7.51
N HIS A 166 3.39 -8.64 7.80
CA HIS A 166 3.63 -7.48 8.66
C HIS A 166 3.98 -7.89 10.11
N CYS A 167 3.46 -9.01 10.61
CA CYS A 167 3.76 -9.53 11.95
C CYS A 167 5.24 -9.92 12.13
N VAL A 168 5.99 -10.13 11.05
CA VAL A 168 7.43 -10.49 11.05
C VAL A 168 8.27 -9.59 10.13
N GLU A 169 7.78 -8.40 9.80
CA GLU A 169 8.50 -7.42 9.01
C GLU A 169 9.75 -6.89 9.73
N HIS A 170 10.85 -6.67 9.00
CA HIS A 170 12.13 -6.18 9.53
C HIS A 170 12.57 -6.90 10.82
N ASN A 171 12.29 -8.20 10.92
CA ASN A 171 12.52 -8.97 12.14
C ASN A 171 14.02 -9.14 12.41
N THR A 172 14.42 -8.83 13.65
CA THR A 172 15.73 -9.19 14.22
C THR A 172 15.63 -10.48 15.02
N GLN A 173 14.47 -10.77 15.60
CA GLN A 173 14.16 -12.02 16.28
C GLN A 173 12.66 -12.27 16.28
N VAL A 174 12.25 -13.49 15.88
CA VAL A 174 10.88 -13.99 16.03
C VAL A 174 10.86 -15.07 17.11
N LYS A 175 9.86 -14.99 18.00
CA LYS A 175 9.59 -16.01 19.04
C LYS A 175 8.11 -16.37 19.02
N VAL A 176 7.79 -17.60 19.34
CA VAL A 176 6.41 -18.10 19.45
C VAL A 176 6.14 -18.76 20.80
N LYS A 177 4.91 -18.67 21.29
CA LYS A 177 4.44 -19.24 22.56
C LYS A 177 3.17 -20.05 22.33
N ARG A 178 3.16 -21.32 22.77
CA ARG A 178 1.96 -22.19 22.69
C ARG A 178 0.92 -21.77 23.74
N ARG A 179 -0.35 -22.10 23.49
CA ARG A 179 -1.39 -21.99 24.51
C ARG A 179 -1.07 -22.89 25.71
N GLY A 180 -1.06 -22.31 26.91
CA GLY A 180 -0.86 -23.06 28.17
C GLY A 180 0.59 -23.41 28.52
N ASP A 181 1.57 -22.95 27.74
CA ASP A 181 3.00 -23.10 28.00
C ASP A 181 3.62 -21.71 28.16
N ASP A 182 4.45 -21.48 29.19
CA ASP A 182 5.12 -20.20 29.41
C ASP A 182 6.41 -20.03 28.59
N THR A 183 6.89 -21.10 27.96
CA THR A 183 8.10 -21.14 27.14
C THR A 183 7.92 -20.37 25.83
N LYS A 184 8.91 -19.54 25.50
CA LYS A 184 9.00 -18.83 24.21
C LYS A 184 10.07 -19.49 23.35
N PHE A 185 9.66 -20.13 22.28
CA PHE A 185 10.54 -20.82 21.33
C PHE A 185 10.98 -19.85 20.24
N VAL A 186 12.23 -19.95 19.79
CA VAL A 186 12.72 -19.14 18.65
C VAL A 186 12.15 -19.70 17.36
N ALA A 187 11.64 -18.82 16.50
CA ALA A 187 11.15 -19.15 15.17
C ALA A 187 12.01 -18.46 14.09
N LYS A 188 12.08 -19.07 12.91
CA LYS A 188 12.74 -18.50 11.72
C LYS A 188 11.72 -18.27 10.62
N VAL A 189 11.77 -17.13 9.93
CA VAL A 189 10.96 -16.87 8.74
C VAL A 189 11.53 -17.69 7.58
N LEU A 190 10.71 -18.55 6.98
CA LEU A 190 11.05 -19.36 5.80
C LEU A 190 10.75 -18.61 4.49
N ALA A 191 9.60 -17.93 4.44
CA ALA A 191 9.13 -17.17 3.29
C ALA A 191 8.19 -16.04 3.74
N ARG A 192 8.10 -14.97 2.94
CA ARG A 192 7.23 -13.83 3.17
C ARG A 192 6.68 -13.32 1.83
N GLY A 193 5.38 -13.47 1.61
CA GLY A 193 4.66 -12.85 0.50
C GLY A 193 4.09 -11.52 0.98
N VAL A 194 4.73 -10.41 0.58
CA VAL A 194 4.32 -9.07 1.04
C VAL A 194 2.99 -8.65 0.39
N GLU A 195 2.83 -8.92 -0.91
CA GLU A 195 1.62 -8.66 -1.70
C GLU A 195 0.34 -9.25 -1.08
N CYS A 196 0.43 -10.50 -0.58
CA CYS A 196 -0.67 -11.21 0.07
C CYS A 196 -0.66 -11.13 1.60
N ASP A 197 0.29 -10.41 2.21
CA ASP A 197 0.48 -10.32 3.65
C ASP A 197 0.55 -11.69 4.37
N ILE A 198 1.27 -12.67 3.82
CA ILE A 198 1.49 -14.00 4.42
C ILE A 198 2.99 -14.20 4.74
N ALA A 199 3.29 -14.81 5.89
CA ALA A 199 4.61 -15.38 6.17
C ALA A 199 4.53 -16.82 6.69
N LEU A 200 5.54 -17.60 6.32
CA LEU A 200 5.74 -18.97 6.77
C LEU A 200 6.88 -19.00 7.78
N LEU A 201 6.67 -19.60 8.96
CA LEU A 201 7.69 -19.75 10.00
C LEU A 201 8.01 -21.22 10.27
N SER A 202 9.23 -21.48 10.73
CA SER A 202 9.66 -22.77 11.30
C SER A 202 10.09 -22.61 12.76
N VAL A 203 10.03 -23.70 13.52
CA VAL A 203 10.54 -23.78 14.90
C VAL A 203 11.39 -25.06 15.00
N GLU A 204 12.67 -24.91 15.33
CA GLU A 204 13.65 -26.02 15.36
C GLU A 204 13.54 -26.91 16.61
N ASN A 205 12.97 -26.40 17.70
CA ASN A 205 12.83 -27.18 18.94
C ASN A 205 11.64 -28.15 18.85
N GLU A 206 11.91 -29.46 18.90
CA GLU A 206 10.92 -30.54 18.85
C GLU A 206 9.87 -30.48 19.98
N GLU A 207 10.19 -29.93 21.15
CA GLU A 207 9.25 -29.79 22.27
C GLU A 207 8.06 -28.89 21.92
N PHE A 208 8.27 -27.90 21.04
CA PHE A 208 7.19 -27.06 20.53
C PHE A 208 6.19 -27.86 19.69
N TRP A 209 6.65 -28.89 18.97
CA TRP A 209 5.81 -29.75 18.12
C TRP A 209 5.23 -30.96 18.85
N LYS A 210 5.65 -31.22 20.10
CA LYS A 210 5.15 -32.36 20.89
C LYS A 210 3.65 -32.23 21.15
N GLY A 211 2.88 -33.19 20.64
CA GLY A 211 1.41 -33.16 20.71
C GLY A 211 0.78 -32.00 19.93
N ALA A 212 1.44 -31.52 18.88
CA ALA A 212 0.86 -30.56 17.95
C ALA A 212 -0.13 -31.24 17.01
N GLU A 213 -1.34 -30.70 16.93
CA GLU A 213 -2.36 -31.09 15.95
C GLU A 213 -2.54 -29.91 14.98
N PRO A 214 -2.05 -30.00 13.73
CA PRO A 214 -2.16 -28.90 12.77
C PRO A 214 -3.59 -28.72 12.27
N LEU A 215 -3.93 -27.48 11.93
CA LEU A 215 -5.23 -27.14 11.38
C LEU A 215 -5.36 -27.64 9.94
N ARG A 216 -6.58 -28.01 9.55
CA ARG A 216 -6.95 -28.34 8.17
C ARG A 216 -7.55 -27.11 7.50
N PHE A 217 -7.20 -26.87 6.25
CA PHE A 217 -7.81 -25.81 5.45
C PHE A 217 -9.20 -26.23 4.94
N GLY A 218 -10.17 -25.36 5.17
CA GLY A 218 -11.52 -25.47 4.62
C GLY A 218 -11.62 -24.83 3.23
N ARG A 219 -12.78 -25.00 2.61
CA ARG A 219 -13.10 -24.32 1.33
C ARG A 219 -13.44 -22.86 1.56
N LEU A 220 -13.35 -22.06 0.49
CA LEU A 220 -13.83 -20.68 0.49
C LEU A 220 -15.34 -20.64 0.88
N PRO A 221 -15.74 -19.92 1.93
CA PRO A 221 -17.11 -19.96 2.47
C PRO A 221 -18.14 -19.26 1.58
N CYS A 222 -19.42 -19.39 1.91
CA CYS A 222 -20.53 -18.61 1.36
C CYS A 222 -20.80 -17.36 2.20
N LEU A 223 -21.59 -16.42 1.66
CA LEU A 223 -22.13 -15.31 2.45
C LEU A 223 -23.06 -15.84 3.55
N GLN A 224 -23.06 -15.19 4.71
CA GLN A 224 -23.76 -15.60 5.94
C GLN A 224 -23.24 -16.87 6.64
N ASP A 225 -22.27 -17.60 6.08
CA ASP A 225 -21.61 -18.69 6.81
C ASP A 225 -20.98 -18.15 8.10
N SER A 226 -21.11 -18.89 9.21
CA SER A 226 -20.53 -18.43 10.47
C SER A 226 -19.01 -18.59 10.47
N VAL A 227 -18.35 -17.58 11.03
CA VAL A 227 -16.89 -17.50 11.14
C VAL A 227 -16.49 -17.23 12.57
N THR A 228 -15.46 -17.94 13.04
CA THR A 228 -14.84 -17.75 14.34
C THR A 228 -13.37 -17.41 14.17
N VAL A 229 -12.96 -16.18 14.50
CA VAL A 229 -11.57 -15.74 14.50
C VAL A 229 -10.94 -16.03 15.85
N VAL A 230 -9.72 -16.59 15.84
CA VAL A 230 -8.97 -16.94 17.06
C VAL A 230 -7.58 -16.32 17.00
N GLY A 231 -7.16 -15.68 18.09
CA GLY A 231 -5.84 -15.04 18.16
C GLY A 231 -5.50 -14.53 19.55
N TYR A 232 -4.44 -13.73 19.65
CA TYR A 232 -3.91 -13.18 20.89
C TYR A 232 -3.93 -11.64 20.84
N PRO A 233 -4.89 -10.97 21.49
CA PRO A 233 -5.04 -9.53 21.40
C PRO A 233 -3.86 -8.81 22.07
N LEU A 234 -3.56 -7.61 21.58
CA LEU A 234 -2.47 -6.78 22.08
C LEU A 234 -2.56 -6.60 23.61
N GLY A 235 -1.44 -6.84 24.30
CA GLY A 235 -1.32 -6.71 25.76
C GLY A 235 -1.78 -7.92 26.60
N GLY A 236 -2.52 -8.88 26.03
CA GLY A 236 -2.94 -10.10 26.73
C GLY A 236 -2.16 -11.34 26.29
N ASP A 237 -1.75 -12.21 27.22
CA ASP A 237 -1.15 -13.52 26.90
C ASP A 237 -2.19 -14.67 26.81
N THR A 238 -3.46 -14.36 27.08
CA THR A 238 -4.60 -15.28 26.90
C THR A 238 -5.12 -15.24 25.47
N ILE A 239 -5.52 -16.40 24.94
CA ILE A 239 -6.21 -16.50 23.65
C ILE A 239 -7.57 -15.80 23.70
N SER A 240 -7.97 -15.19 22.60
CA SER A 240 -9.26 -14.53 22.38
C SER A 240 -9.97 -15.16 21.19
N VAL A 241 -11.30 -15.12 21.23
CA VAL A 241 -12.19 -15.71 20.22
C VAL A 241 -13.27 -14.68 19.91
N THR A 242 -13.44 -14.32 18.64
CA THR A 242 -14.55 -13.49 18.16
C THR A 242 -15.34 -14.26 17.10
N LYS A 243 -16.67 -14.25 17.20
CA LYS A 243 -17.58 -14.96 16.28
C LYS A 243 -18.48 -13.97 15.55
N GLY A 244 -18.78 -14.28 14.29
CA GLY A 244 -19.62 -13.50 13.40
C GLY A 244 -20.03 -14.33 12.18
N VAL A 245 -20.26 -13.66 11.05
CA VAL A 245 -20.56 -14.25 9.75
C VAL A 245 -19.72 -13.63 8.63
N VAL A 246 -19.63 -14.34 7.51
CA VAL A 246 -19.08 -13.81 6.26
C VAL A 246 -20.05 -12.77 5.68
N SER A 247 -19.63 -11.50 5.67
CA SER A 247 -20.44 -10.37 5.21
C SER A 247 -20.29 -10.09 3.71
N ARG A 248 -19.09 -10.34 3.16
CA ARG A 248 -18.78 -10.14 1.73
C ARG A 248 -17.60 -11.00 1.31
N ILE A 249 -17.54 -11.33 0.02
CA ILE A 249 -16.34 -11.87 -0.64
C ILE A 249 -16.12 -11.00 -1.87
N GLU A 250 -14.97 -10.33 -1.95
CA GLU A 250 -14.63 -9.43 -3.06
C GLU A 250 -13.13 -9.40 -3.32
N VAL A 251 -12.71 -8.77 -4.42
CA VAL A 251 -11.29 -8.44 -4.62
C VAL A 251 -10.99 -7.17 -3.83
N THR A 252 -10.12 -7.27 -2.83
CA THR A 252 -9.76 -6.20 -1.91
C THR A 252 -8.30 -5.81 -2.09
N SER A 253 -7.97 -4.54 -1.89
CA SER A 253 -6.58 -4.09 -1.87
C SER A 253 -5.91 -4.45 -0.55
N TYR A 254 -4.78 -5.17 -0.60
CA TYR A 254 -4.02 -5.58 0.56
C TYR A 254 -3.08 -4.43 0.95
N ALA A 255 -3.42 -3.71 2.03
CA ALA A 255 -2.80 -2.42 2.38
C ALA A 255 -1.27 -2.42 2.49
N HIS A 256 -0.67 -3.52 2.96
CA HIS A 256 0.79 -3.66 3.09
C HIS A 256 1.48 -4.19 1.82
N GLY A 257 0.72 -4.62 0.82
CA GLY A 257 1.19 -5.36 -0.35
C GLY A 257 0.87 -4.75 -1.71
N ALA A 258 0.12 -3.63 -1.73
CA ALA A 258 -0.29 -2.88 -2.93
C ALA A 258 -0.90 -3.73 -4.07
N SER A 259 -1.49 -4.87 -3.70
CA SER A 259 -2.00 -5.89 -4.60
C SER A 259 -3.48 -6.15 -4.33
N ASP A 260 -4.23 -6.39 -5.41
CA ASP A 260 -5.67 -6.62 -5.38
C ASP A 260 -5.94 -8.13 -5.48
N LEU A 261 -6.19 -8.77 -4.33
CA LEU A 261 -6.41 -10.21 -4.22
C LEU A 261 -7.79 -10.50 -3.63
N LEU A 262 -8.24 -11.76 -3.70
CA LEU A 262 -9.49 -12.16 -3.06
C LEU A 262 -9.40 -11.92 -1.55
N GLY A 263 -10.44 -11.30 -0.97
CA GLY A 263 -10.60 -11.09 0.46
C GLY A 263 -12.00 -11.52 0.92
N ILE A 264 -12.07 -12.04 2.15
CA ILE A 264 -13.34 -12.31 2.84
C ILE A 264 -13.54 -11.20 3.86
N GLN A 265 -14.64 -10.46 3.76
CA GLN A 265 -15.07 -9.50 4.79
C GLN A 265 -15.96 -10.22 5.81
N ILE A 266 -15.74 -9.95 7.09
CA ILE A 266 -16.48 -10.51 8.23
C ILE A 266 -16.95 -9.39 9.18
N ASP A 267 -18.02 -9.63 9.91
CA ASP A 267 -18.53 -8.72 10.96
C ASP A 267 -17.96 -9.02 12.36
N ALA A 268 -17.21 -10.12 12.50
CA ALA A 268 -16.49 -10.43 13.73
C ALA A 268 -15.33 -9.42 13.94
N ALA A 269 -15.22 -8.89 15.16
CA ALA A 269 -14.17 -7.93 15.49
C ALA A 269 -12.76 -8.55 15.35
N VAL A 270 -11.97 -7.98 14.43
CA VAL A 270 -10.52 -8.21 14.31
C VAL A 270 -9.79 -7.02 14.95
N ASN A 271 -8.96 -7.32 15.94
CA ASN A 271 -8.20 -6.34 16.73
C ASN A 271 -6.69 -6.58 16.56
N PRO A 272 -5.83 -5.56 16.79
CA PRO A 272 -4.39 -5.74 16.79
C PRO A 272 -3.95 -6.89 17.71
N GLY A 273 -3.08 -7.76 17.19
CA GLY A 273 -2.65 -8.99 17.83
C GLY A 273 -3.39 -10.25 17.35
N ASN A 274 -4.66 -10.15 16.96
CA ASN A 274 -5.38 -11.27 16.34
C ASN A 274 -4.93 -11.52 14.88
N SER A 275 -4.35 -10.51 14.22
CA SER A 275 -3.74 -10.65 12.89
C SER A 275 -2.75 -11.81 12.85
N GLY A 276 -2.81 -12.59 11.78
CA GLY A 276 -2.03 -13.82 11.56
C GLY A 276 -2.65 -15.06 12.20
N GLY A 277 -3.72 -14.92 12.99
CA GLY A 277 -4.50 -16.03 13.54
C GLY A 277 -5.48 -16.61 12.53
N PRO A 278 -5.97 -17.85 12.74
CA PRO A 278 -6.92 -18.49 11.84
C PRO A 278 -8.34 -17.96 12.02
N ALA A 279 -9.08 -17.93 10.92
CA ALA A 279 -10.54 -17.86 10.89
C ALA A 279 -11.11 -19.26 10.59
N PHE A 280 -12.10 -19.71 11.37
CA PHE A 280 -12.69 -21.05 11.29
C PHE A 280 -14.14 -21.02 10.81
N ASN A 281 -14.56 -22.06 10.09
CA ASN A 281 -15.97 -22.41 9.92
C ASN A 281 -16.51 -23.20 11.14
N ASP A 282 -17.83 -23.44 11.20
CA ASP A 282 -18.46 -24.24 12.27
C ASP A 282 -18.02 -25.73 12.30
N HIS A 283 -17.28 -26.21 11.30
CA HIS A 283 -16.71 -27.57 11.28
C HIS A 283 -15.28 -27.62 11.88
N GLY A 284 -14.72 -26.48 12.31
CA GLY A 284 -13.35 -26.39 12.84
C GLY A 284 -12.26 -26.35 11.76
N GLU A 285 -12.61 -26.18 10.49
CA GLU A 285 -11.65 -26.00 9.40
C GLU A 285 -11.26 -24.52 9.26
N CYS A 286 -9.98 -24.26 9.02
CA CYS A 286 -9.46 -22.92 8.79
C CYS A 286 -9.86 -22.43 7.39
N ILE A 287 -10.72 -21.41 7.31
CA ILE A 287 -11.15 -20.77 6.04
C ILE A 287 -10.22 -19.62 5.60
N GLY A 288 -9.24 -19.25 6.42
CA GLY A 288 -8.25 -18.23 6.08
C GLY A 288 -7.51 -17.64 7.28
N VAL A 289 -6.69 -16.62 7.01
CA VAL A 289 -5.89 -15.88 8.01
C VAL A 289 -6.57 -14.54 8.31
N ALA A 290 -6.87 -14.25 9.56
CA ALA A 290 -7.38 -12.93 9.95
C ALA A 290 -6.30 -11.86 9.71
N PHE A 291 -6.67 -10.77 9.02
CA PHE A 291 -5.80 -9.62 8.81
C PHE A 291 -6.59 -8.32 9.00
N GLN A 292 -5.89 -7.27 9.42
CA GLN A 292 -6.48 -5.96 9.63
C GLN A 292 -6.04 -5.01 8.52
N VAL A 293 -6.99 -4.56 7.71
CA VAL A 293 -6.81 -3.43 6.80
C VAL A 293 -6.80 -2.13 7.62
N LEU A 294 -6.01 -1.15 7.20
CA LEU A 294 -5.96 0.18 7.79
C LEU A 294 -7.36 0.81 7.77
N ARG A 295 -7.92 1.13 8.95
CA ARG A 295 -9.31 1.62 9.07
C ARG A 295 -9.39 3.10 8.76
N SER A 296 -10.47 3.51 8.10
CA SER A 296 -11.03 4.85 8.30
C SER A 296 -11.71 4.91 9.68
N ASP A 297 -11.58 6.03 10.39
CA ASP A 297 -12.14 6.20 11.75
C ASP A 297 -13.67 5.99 11.82
N ASP A 298 -14.38 6.10 10.68
CA ASP A 298 -15.83 5.94 10.56
C ASP A 298 -16.32 4.48 10.42
N ALA A 299 -15.43 3.48 10.37
CA ALA A 299 -15.78 2.08 10.06
C ALA A 299 -15.65 1.11 11.25
N GLU A 300 -16.74 0.93 12.00
CA GLU A 300 -16.84 -0.07 13.08
C GLU A 300 -17.12 -1.50 12.56
N ASN A 301 -16.65 -2.51 13.30
CA ASN A 301 -16.97 -3.94 13.12
C ASN A 301 -16.74 -4.53 11.71
N ILE A 302 -15.77 -3.99 10.95
CA ILE A 302 -15.26 -4.63 9.73
C ILE A 302 -13.94 -5.34 10.06
N GLY A 303 -13.92 -6.65 9.81
CA GLY A 303 -12.73 -7.50 9.78
C GLY A 303 -12.51 -8.09 8.39
N TYR A 304 -11.26 -8.45 8.08
CA TYR A 304 -10.92 -9.13 6.83
C TYR A 304 -10.16 -10.44 7.09
N VAL A 305 -10.31 -11.39 6.18
CA VAL A 305 -9.66 -12.70 6.21
C VAL A 305 -9.07 -13.01 4.83
N ILE A 306 -7.79 -13.37 4.82
CA ILE A 306 -7.04 -13.85 3.65
C ILE A 306 -7.53 -15.28 3.37
N PRO A 307 -8.24 -15.54 2.27
CA PRO A 307 -8.92 -16.81 2.03
C PRO A 307 -7.93 -17.98 1.81
N THR A 308 -8.39 -19.21 2.06
CA THR A 308 -7.60 -20.42 1.78
C THR A 308 -7.12 -20.54 0.34
N THR A 309 -7.78 -19.92 -0.64
CA THR A 309 -7.30 -19.89 -2.03
C THR A 309 -6.00 -19.10 -2.17
N VAL A 310 -5.90 -17.91 -1.58
CA VAL A 310 -4.67 -17.08 -1.55
C VAL A 310 -3.58 -17.76 -0.72
N VAL A 311 -3.93 -18.37 0.42
CA VAL A 311 -2.99 -19.16 1.23
C VAL A 311 -2.45 -20.37 0.45
N SER A 312 -3.30 -21.09 -0.28
CA SER A 312 -2.90 -22.25 -1.08
C SER A 312 -2.01 -21.85 -2.26
N HIS A 313 -2.28 -20.71 -2.89
CA HIS A 313 -1.41 -20.15 -3.93
C HIS A 313 -0.01 -19.88 -3.38
N PHE A 314 0.11 -19.11 -2.30
CA PHE A 314 1.38 -18.83 -1.62
C PHE A 314 2.16 -20.09 -1.24
N LEU A 315 1.49 -21.10 -0.66
CA LEU A 315 2.14 -22.35 -0.25
C LEU A 315 2.61 -23.17 -1.46
N ASN A 316 1.80 -23.27 -2.52
CA ASN A 316 2.15 -23.99 -3.75
C ASN A 316 3.28 -23.31 -4.53
N ASP A 317 3.32 -21.97 -4.54
CA ASP A 317 4.41 -21.17 -5.11
C ASP A 317 5.73 -21.47 -4.39
N TYR A 318 5.74 -21.32 -3.06
CA TYR A 318 6.91 -21.61 -2.24
C TYR A 318 7.40 -23.06 -2.36
N GLU A 319 6.49 -24.04 -2.41
CA GLU A 319 6.84 -25.46 -2.54
C GLU A 319 7.48 -25.78 -3.91
N LYS A 320 6.98 -25.19 -5.01
CA LYS A 320 7.53 -25.38 -6.35
C LYS A 320 8.89 -24.71 -6.53
N ASN A 321 9.04 -23.50 -6.03
CA ASN A 321 10.15 -22.61 -6.37
C ASN A 321 11.23 -22.52 -5.28
N GLY A 322 10.94 -22.95 -4.04
CA GLY A 322 11.82 -22.76 -2.88
C GLY A 322 11.86 -21.32 -2.35
N SER A 323 11.16 -20.41 -3.02
CA SER A 323 11.01 -18.98 -2.70
C SER A 323 9.62 -18.51 -3.13
N TYR A 324 9.17 -17.38 -2.61
CA TYR A 324 7.96 -16.71 -3.09
C TYR A 324 8.27 -15.97 -4.40
N THR A 325 7.43 -16.15 -5.42
CA THR A 325 7.60 -15.53 -6.76
C THR A 325 6.55 -14.46 -7.08
N GLY A 326 5.48 -14.33 -6.29
CA GLY A 326 4.50 -13.25 -6.42
C GLY A 326 3.18 -13.63 -7.08
N PHE A 327 2.20 -12.74 -6.94
CA PHE A 327 0.97 -12.79 -7.73
C PHE A 327 1.18 -12.11 -9.08
N PRO A 328 0.87 -12.76 -10.20
CA PRO A 328 1.10 -12.17 -11.50
C PRO A 328 0.07 -11.09 -11.82
N SER A 329 0.41 -10.21 -12.74
CA SER A 329 -0.43 -9.14 -13.26
C SER A 329 -0.48 -9.18 -14.78
N LEU A 330 -1.54 -8.61 -15.37
CA LEU A 330 -1.65 -8.44 -16.82
C LEU A 330 -0.96 -7.17 -17.35
N GLY A 331 -0.50 -6.27 -16.47
CA GLY A 331 0.17 -5.03 -16.88
C GLY A 331 -0.70 -4.05 -17.69
N VAL A 332 -2.02 -4.01 -17.48
CA VAL A 332 -2.94 -3.13 -18.23
C VAL A 332 -3.78 -2.21 -17.34
N LEU A 333 -3.96 -0.97 -17.80
CA LEU A 333 -4.98 -0.05 -17.30
C LEU A 333 -6.24 -0.20 -18.14
N LEU A 334 -7.41 -0.22 -17.48
CA LEU A 334 -8.68 -0.57 -18.12
C LEU A 334 -9.78 0.46 -17.86
N GLN A 335 -10.68 0.60 -18.83
CA GLN A 335 -11.89 1.42 -18.74
C GLN A 335 -13.14 0.56 -18.97
N LYS A 336 -14.16 0.77 -18.14
CA LYS A 336 -15.48 0.13 -18.22
C LYS A 336 -16.26 0.61 -19.45
N LEU A 337 -17.13 -0.27 -19.96
CA LEU A 337 -17.90 -0.07 -21.19
C LEU A 337 -19.41 0.02 -20.96
N GLU A 338 -19.87 0.61 -19.84
CA GLU A 338 -21.31 0.77 -19.56
C GLU A 338 -22.06 1.63 -20.59
N ASN A 339 -21.39 2.65 -21.13
CA ASN A 339 -22.00 3.61 -22.05
C ASN A 339 -22.29 2.96 -23.43
N PRO A 340 -23.55 2.93 -23.92
CA PRO A 340 -23.88 2.31 -25.18
C PRO A 340 -23.18 2.94 -26.40
N ALA A 341 -23.03 4.27 -26.44
CA ALA A 341 -22.38 4.95 -27.56
C ALA A 341 -20.88 4.66 -27.61
N LEU A 342 -20.23 4.46 -26.45
CA LEU A 342 -18.84 4.00 -26.40
C LEU A 342 -18.68 2.58 -26.99
N ARG A 343 -19.60 1.66 -26.65
CA ARG A 343 -19.60 0.30 -27.23
C ARG A 343 -19.87 0.31 -28.74
N GLU A 344 -20.84 1.09 -29.19
CA GLU A 344 -21.18 1.24 -30.61
C GLU A 344 -20.00 1.81 -31.42
N CYS A 345 -19.34 2.85 -30.90
CA CYS A 345 -18.13 3.43 -31.49
C CYS A 345 -16.99 2.42 -31.60
N LEU A 346 -16.77 1.60 -30.56
CA LEU A 346 -15.77 0.53 -30.54
C LEU A 346 -16.22 -0.76 -31.27
N LYS A 347 -17.39 -0.75 -31.92
CA LYS A 347 -17.98 -1.89 -32.66
C LYS A 347 -18.24 -3.13 -31.78
N VAL A 348 -18.45 -2.93 -30.48
CA VAL A 348 -18.78 -3.98 -29.49
C VAL A 348 -20.28 -4.22 -29.49
N GLN A 349 -20.71 -5.42 -29.93
CA GLN A 349 -22.12 -5.74 -30.16
C GLN A 349 -22.91 -6.12 -28.90
N SER A 350 -22.24 -6.69 -27.89
CA SER A 350 -22.84 -7.13 -26.62
C SER A 350 -22.56 -6.14 -25.48
N ASN A 351 -23.13 -6.39 -24.29
CA ASN A 351 -22.83 -5.61 -23.07
C ASN A 351 -21.61 -6.19 -22.32
N GLU A 352 -20.50 -6.37 -23.04
CA GLU A 352 -19.32 -7.10 -22.58
C GLU A 352 -18.04 -6.29 -22.84
N GLY A 353 -16.99 -6.69 -22.14
CA GLY A 353 -15.62 -6.26 -22.33
C GLY A 353 -15.19 -4.97 -21.64
N VAL A 354 -13.88 -4.78 -21.59
CA VAL A 354 -13.21 -3.62 -21.00
C VAL A 354 -12.13 -3.09 -21.93
N LEU A 355 -12.06 -1.77 -22.07
CA LEU A 355 -11.16 -1.06 -22.98
C LEU A 355 -9.75 -0.94 -22.39
N VAL A 356 -8.74 -1.37 -23.14
CA VAL A 356 -7.32 -1.20 -22.83
C VAL A 356 -6.94 0.28 -23.02
N ARG A 357 -6.57 0.92 -21.90
CA ARG A 357 -6.31 2.36 -21.83
C ARG A 357 -4.84 2.74 -21.85
N ARG A 358 -3.98 1.87 -21.33
CA ARG A 358 -2.52 1.93 -21.26
C ARG A 358 -1.99 0.53 -20.97
N ILE A 359 -0.78 0.22 -21.43
CA ILE A 359 -0.10 -1.06 -21.16
C ILE A 359 1.26 -0.75 -20.55
N GLU A 360 1.67 -1.51 -19.53
CA GLU A 360 2.97 -1.36 -18.86
C GLU A 360 4.09 -1.89 -19.76
N PRO A 361 5.11 -1.07 -20.11
CA PRO A 361 6.19 -1.47 -21.04
C PRO A 361 6.94 -2.73 -20.64
N THR A 362 7.04 -3.01 -19.33
CA THR A 362 7.71 -4.18 -18.75
C THR A 362 6.85 -5.44 -18.73
N SER A 363 5.62 -5.40 -19.25
CA SER A 363 4.71 -6.56 -19.31
C SER A 363 4.71 -7.18 -20.71
N ASP A 364 4.58 -8.51 -20.80
CA ASP A 364 4.49 -9.20 -22.10
C ASP A 364 3.25 -8.76 -22.90
N ALA A 365 2.20 -8.32 -22.21
CA ALA A 365 1.01 -7.72 -22.81
C ALA A 365 1.35 -6.51 -23.72
N HIS A 366 2.47 -5.81 -23.50
CA HIS A 366 2.93 -4.72 -24.36
C HIS A 366 3.28 -5.17 -25.79
N ASN A 367 3.72 -6.41 -25.96
CA ASN A 367 4.07 -6.99 -27.25
C ASN A 367 2.83 -7.45 -28.06
N VAL A 368 1.67 -7.53 -27.41
CA VAL A 368 0.52 -8.33 -27.87
C VAL A 368 -0.77 -7.51 -27.95
N LEU A 369 -1.08 -6.78 -26.88
CA LEU A 369 -2.21 -5.86 -26.78
C LEU A 369 -1.85 -4.47 -27.32
N LYS A 370 -2.87 -3.65 -27.58
CA LYS A 370 -2.74 -2.25 -27.98
C LYS A 370 -3.75 -1.39 -27.24
N GLU A 371 -3.43 -0.11 -27.04
CA GLU A 371 -4.44 0.86 -26.62
C GLU A 371 -5.59 0.89 -27.65
N GLY A 372 -6.83 0.91 -27.17
CA GLY A 372 -8.02 0.78 -28.03
C GLY A 372 -8.56 -0.64 -28.16
N ASP A 373 -7.81 -1.68 -27.78
CA ASP A 373 -8.35 -3.05 -27.72
C ASP A 373 -9.43 -3.18 -26.65
N VAL A 374 -10.45 -3.99 -26.90
CA VAL A 374 -11.45 -4.37 -25.89
C VAL A 374 -11.25 -5.83 -25.50
N ILE A 375 -10.85 -6.10 -24.25
CA ILE A 375 -10.76 -7.48 -23.72
C ILE A 375 -12.18 -7.95 -23.43
N VAL A 376 -12.63 -9.00 -24.13
CA VAL A 376 -13.97 -9.59 -23.99
C VAL A 376 -13.96 -10.96 -23.30
N SER A 377 -12.84 -11.67 -23.27
CA SER A 377 -12.70 -12.89 -22.47
C SER A 377 -11.26 -13.13 -21.98
N PHE A 378 -11.15 -13.89 -20.89
CA PHE A 378 -9.89 -14.36 -20.28
C PHE A 378 -10.01 -15.87 -20.06
N ASP A 379 -9.13 -16.67 -20.63
CA ASP A 379 -9.17 -18.15 -20.64
C ASP A 379 -10.55 -18.73 -20.99
N GLY A 380 -11.22 -18.10 -21.96
CA GLY A 380 -12.57 -18.49 -22.41
C GLY A 380 -13.72 -18.02 -21.51
N ILE A 381 -13.45 -17.34 -20.39
CA ILE A 381 -14.47 -16.76 -19.50
C ILE A 381 -14.80 -15.34 -19.96
N ASN A 382 -16.06 -15.07 -20.29
CA ASN A 382 -16.50 -13.74 -20.75
C ASN A 382 -16.41 -12.67 -19.65
N VAL A 383 -15.78 -11.54 -19.99
CA VAL A 383 -15.69 -10.33 -19.17
C VAL A 383 -16.86 -9.43 -19.51
N GLY A 384 -17.68 -9.06 -18.53
CA GLY A 384 -18.79 -8.12 -18.70
C GLY A 384 -18.30 -6.66 -18.83
N SER A 385 -19.18 -5.77 -19.29
CA SER A 385 -18.87 -4.33 -19.49
C SER A 385 -18.29 -3.62 -18.25
N GLU A 386 -18.57 -4.17 -17.07
CA GLU A 386 -18.12 -3.70 -15.76
C GLU A 386 -16.75 -4.25 -15.31
N GLY A 387 -16.07 -5.04 -16.14
CA GLY A 387 -14.84 -5.74 -15.75
C GLY A 387 -15.10 -6.88 -14.76
N THR A 388 -16.31 -7.43 -14.74
CA THR A 388 -16.69 -8.57 -13.89
C THR A 388 -16.84 -9.85 -14.69
N VAL A 389 -16.56 -10.99 -14.08
CA VAL A 389 -16.73 -12.35 -14.63
C VAL A 389 -17.67 -13.17 -13.75
N PRO A 390 -18.28 -14.26 -14.26
CA PRO A 390 -18.92 -15.26 -13.41
C PRO A 390 -17.93 -15.82 -12.38
N PHE A 391 -18.36 -15.98 -11.12
CA PHE A 391 -17.52 -16.45 -10.03
C PHE A 391 -18.03 -17.77 -9.44
N ARG A 392 -19.30 -17.75 -9.01
CA ARG A 392 -20.04 -18.87 -8.42
C ARG A 392 -21.45 -18.89 -9.02
N SER A 393 -22.27 -19.85 -8.58
CA SER A 393 -23.67 -20.09 -8.99
C SER A 393 -24.43 -18.86 -9.52
N THR A 394 -24.51 -17.79 -8.73
CA THR A 394 -25.19 -16.53 -9.09
C THR A 394 -24.34 -15.28 -8.85
N GLU A 395 -23.06 -15.45 -8.48
CA GLU A 395 -22.17 -14.36 -8.09
C GLU A 395 -21.24 -13.94 -9.23
N ARG A 396 -20.88 -12.66 -9.25
CA ARG A 396 -19.87 -12.09 -10.16
C ARG A 396 -18.75 -11.46 -9.35
N ILE A 397 -17.52 -11.58 -9.86
CA ILE A 397 -16.33 -10.99 -9.25
C ILE A 397 -15.56 -10.14 -10.26
N ALA A 398 -14.71 -9.21 -9.80
CA ALA A 398 -13.80 -8.49 -10.68
C ALA A 398 -12.86 -9.47 -11.41
N PHE A 399 -12.69 -9.34 -12.72
CA PHE A 399 -11.92 -10.30 -13.53
C PHE A 399 -10.43 -10.40 -13.12
N ARG A 400 -9.92 -9.41 -12.37
CA ARG A 400 -8.61 -9.44 -11.68
C ARG A 400 -8.41 -10.72 -10.86
N TYR A 401 -9.49 -11.30 -10.34
CA TYR A 401 -9.49 -12.61 -9.66
C TYR A 401 -8.89 -13.73 -10.52
N LEU A 402 -9.26 -13.82 -11.80
CA LEU A 402 -8.76 -14.87 -12.70
C LEU A 402 -7.27 -14.70 -13.02
N ILE A 403 -6.77 -13.46 -12.97
CA ILE A 403 -5.35 -13.16 -13.11
C ILE A 403 -4.59 -13.62 -11.86
N SER A 404 -5.11 -13.33 -10.65
CA SER A 404 -4.43 -13.70 -9.40
C SER A 404 -4.58 -15.17 -8.99
N GLU A 405 -5.41 -15.97 -9.67
CA GLU A 405 -5.38 -17.44 -9.55
C GLU A 405 -4.20 -18.09 -10.32
N LYS A 406 -3.53 -17.35 -11.22
CA LYS A 406 -2.37 -17.81 -11.99
C LYS A 406 -1.05 -17.66 -11.21
N PHE A 407 0.00 -18.36 -11.65
CA PHE A 407 1.36 -18.21 -11.14
C PHE A 407 2.23 -17.35 -12.08
N ALA A 408 3.35 -16.83 -11.56
CA ALA A 408 4.35 -16.16 -12.38
C ALA A 408 4.87 -17.09 -13.50
N GLY A 409 4.88 -16.59 -14.73
CA GLY A 409 5.27 -17.35 -15.92
C GLY A 409 4.12 -18.13 -16.59
N ASP A 410 2.92 -18.18 -16.00
CA ASP A 410 1.76 -18.77 -16.67
C ASP A 410 1.35 -17.97 -17.92
N VAL A 411 0.84 -18.68 -18.93
CA VAL A 411 0.22 -18.07 -20.11
C VAL A 411 -1.30 -17.97 -19.92
N ALA A 412 -1.88 -16.85 -20.34
CA ALA A 412 -3.33 -16.66 -20.44
C ALA A 412 -3.74 -16.37 -21.89
N GLU A 413 -4.89 -16.91 -22.30
CA GLU A 413 -5.53 -16.61 -23.58
C GLU A 413 -6.54 -15.47 -23.39
N LEU A 414 -6.40 -14.40 -24.16
CA LEU A 414 -7.32 -13.26 -24.17
C LEU A 414 -8.13 -13.27 -25.46
N GLY A 415 -9.47 -13.25 -25.33
CA GLY A 415 -10.34 -12.85 -26.42
C GLY A 415 -10.44 -11.33 -26.44
N ILE A 416 -10.10 -10.70 -27.57
CA ILE A 416 -10.12 -9.24 -27.73
C ILE A 416 -10.86 -8.83 -28.99
N ILE A 417 -11.46 -7.63 -28.98
CA ILE A 417 -11.94 -6.93 -30.17
C ILE A 417 -10.94 -5.83 -30.50
N ARG A 418 -10.42 -5.83 -31.73
CA ARG A 418 -9.51 -4.83 -32.29
C ARG A 418 -10.07 -4.37 -33.63
N GLN A 419 -10.32 -3.06 -33.79
CA GLN A 419 -10.95 -2.47 -34.99
C GLN A 419 -12.30 -3.13 -35.39
N GLY A 420 -13.05 -3.65 -34.41
CA GLY A 420 -14.30 -4.39 -34.63
C GLY A 420 -14.14 -5.86 -35.03
N ALA A 421 -12.92 -6.37 -35.19
CA ALA A 421 -12.66 -7.79 -35.42
C ALA A 421 -12.36 -8.51 -34.09
N LEU A 422 -13.08 -9.62 -33.84
CA LEU A 422 -12.78 -10.52 -32.73
C LEU A 422 -11.54 -11.35 -33.06
N MET A 423 -10.57 -11.39 -32.14
CA MET A 423 -9.36 -12.20 -32.24
C MET A 423 -8.97 -12.78 -30.88
N LYS A 424 -8.09 -13.78 -30.91
CA LYS A 424 -7.48 -14.37 -29.73
C LYS A 424 -5.99 -14.05 -29.71
N VAL A 425 -5.47 -13.75 -28.54
CA VAL A 425 -4.05 -13.53 -28.29
C VAL A 425 -3.61 -14.26 -27.01
N GLN A 426 -2.31 -14.47 -26.85
CA GLN A 426 -1.75 -15.07 -25.63
C GLN A 426 -0.70 -14.13 -25.04
N THR A 427 -0.60 -14.10 -23.72
CA THR A 427 0.37 -13.28 -22.98
C THR A 427 0.88 -14.06 -21.79
N VAL A 428 2.17 -13.93 -21.49
CA VAL A 428 2.78 -14.41 -20.24
C VAL A 428 2.41 -13.44 -19.13
N LEU A 429 2.02 -13.97 -17.97
CA LEU A 429 1.67 -13.20 -16.79
C LEU A 429 2.84 -13.23 -15.80
N ASN A 430 3.25 -12.05 -15.33
CA ASN A 430 4.37 -11.89 -14.39
C ASN A 430 4.00 -10.90 -13.28
N PRO A 431 4.65 -10.96 -12.10
CA PRO A 431 4.48 -9.96 -11.05
C PRO A 431 4.76 -8.56 -11.57
N ARG A 432 4.09 -7.57 -10.96
CA ARG A 432 4.14 -6.19 -11.44
C ARG A 432 5.51 -5.56 -11.20
N VAL A 433 6.05 -4.85 -12.19
CA VAL A 433 7.33 -4.13 -12.03
C VAL A 433 7.06 -2.71 -11.54
N HIS A 434 7.21 -2.50 -10.24
CA HIS A 434 7.04 -1.20 -9.59
C HIS A 434 8.25 -0.29 -9.82
N LEU A 435 8.04 0.89 -10.41
CA LEU A 435 9.07 1.94 -10.55
C LEU A 435 9.44 2.60 -9.21
N VAL A 436 8.44 2.72 -8.33
CA VAL A 436 8.60 3.10 -6.91
C VAL A 436 8.03 1.93 -6.09
N PRO A 437 8.88 1.15 -5.41
CA PRO A 437 8.44 -0.08 -4.75
C PRO A 437 7.81 0.20 -3.38
N TYR A 438 6.82 -0.62 -3.03
CA TYR A 438 6.15 -0.62 -1.71
C TYR A 438 6.98 -1.30 -0.62
N HIS A 439 7.92 -2.17 -0.99
CA HIS A 439 8.80 -2.87 -0.07
C HIS A 439 10.22 -3.00 -0.64
N ILE A 440 11.23 -2.92 0.22
CA ILE A 440 12.63 -3.12 -0.19
C ILE A 440 13.11 -4.52 0.18
N GLU A 441 13.59 -5.26 -0.82
CA GLU A 441 14.22 -6.57 -0.65
C GLU A 441 15.54 -6.46 0.12
N GLY A 442 15.94 -7.51 0.85
CA GLY A 442 17.19 -7.52 1.63
C GLY A 442 17.21 -6.65 2.90
N GLY A 443 16.24 -5.74 3.10
CA GLY A 443 16.02 -5.06 4.38
C GLY A 443 16.95 -3.86 4.69
N GLN A 444 17.68 -3.35 3.70
CA GLN A 444 18.35 -2.05 3.76
C GLN A 444 18.26 -1.35 2.39
N PRO A 445 17.81 -0.08 2.32
CA PRO A 445 17.82 0.70 1.08
C PRO A 445 19.25 0.88 0.54
N SER A 446 19.39 0.80 -0.78
CA SER A 446 20.62 1.15 -1.48
C SER A 446 20.92 2.64 -1.33
N TYR A 447 22.17 3.02 -1.07
CA TYR A 447 22.57 4.43 -1.03
C TYR A 447 24.01 4.64 -1.48
N MET A 448 24.30 5.86 -1.95
CA MET A 448 25.65 6.30 -2.30
C MET A 448 25.86 7.77 -1.92
N ILE A 449 27.03 8.09 -1.37
CA ILE A 449 27.43 9.44 -0.97
C ILE A 449 28.63 9.91 -1.81
N ILE A 450 28.54 11.10 -2.41
CA ILE A 450 29.62 11.69 -3.21
C ILE A 450 29.81 13.15 -2.80
N ALA A 451 30.96 13.50 -2.23
CA ALA A 451 31.23 14.85 -1.70
C ALA A 451 30.10 15.41 -0.80
N GLY A 452 29.43 14.53 -0.04
CA GLY A 452 28.30 14.87 0.82
C GLY A 452 26.91 14.82 0.17
N LEU A 453 26.80 14.71 -1.17
CA LEU A 453 25.51 14.48 -1.83
C LEU A 453 25.05 13.04 -1.55
N VAL A 454 23.87 12.87 -0.96
CA VAL A 454 23.31 11.56 -0.59
C VAL A 454 22.28 11.10 -1.62
N PHE A 455 22.59 10.04 -2.36
CA PHE A 455 21.71 9.45 -3.37
C PHE A 455 21.04 8.17 -2.85
N THR A 456 19.74 8.02 -3.12
CA THR A 456 18.92 6.83 -2.78
C THR A 456 17.82 6.62 -3.85
N PRO A 457 17.34 5.40 -4.11
CA PRO A 457 16.12 5.18 -4.89
C PRO A 457 14.88 5.67 -4.14
N LEU A 458 13.96 6.33 -4.84
CA LEU A 458 12.64 6.64 -4.30
C LEU A 458 11.84 5.34 -4.07
N SER A 459 11.23 5.22 -2.89
CA SER A 459 10.38 4.10 -2.48
C SER A 459 9.21 4.62 -1.64
N GLU A 460 8.13 3.85 -1.52
CA GLU A 460 6.98 4.27 -0.71
C GLU A 460 7.33 4.42 0.78
N PRO A 461 8.12 3.53 1.41
CA PRO A 461 8.56 3.74 2.79
C PRO A 461 9.36 5.03 3.02
N LEU A 462 10.10 5.50 2.00
CA LEU A 462 10.80 6.80 2.07
C LEU A 462 9.82 7.97 1.97
N ILE A 463 8.78 7.88 1.13
CA ILE A 463 7.73 8.90 1.01
C ILE A 463 6.93 8.99 2.32
N ASP A 464 6.66 7.86 2.96
CA ASP A 464 5.96 7.78 4.24
C ASP A 464 6.79 8.37 5.40
N GLU A 465 8.11 8.13 5.43
CA GLU A 465 9.01 8.66 6.47
C GLU A 465 9.28 10.18 6.32
N GLU A 466 9.51 10.65 5.10
CA GLU A 466 9.74 12.08 4.81
C GLU A 466 8.46 12.94 4.86
N CYS A 467 7.28 12.30 4.78
CA CYS A 467 5.95 12.90 4.54
C CYS A 467 5.77 13.51 3.14
N GLU A 468 4.56 13.39 2.58
CA GLU A 468 4.23 13.92 1.24
C GLU A 468 4.51 15.44 1.07
N GLU A 469 4.43 16.24 2.14
CA GLU A 469 4.68 17.69 2.09
C GLU A 469 6.13 18.06 1.71
N THR A 470 7.12 17.20 1.99
CA THR A 470 8.55 17.48 1.78
C THR A 470 9.09 16.93 0.45
N ILE A 471 8.53 15.80 -0.03
CA ILE A 471 8.89 15.13 -1.29
C ILE A 471 8.57 16.00 -2.51
N GLY A 472 7.51 16.82 -2.42
CA GLY A 472 7.10 17.75 -3.46
C GLY A 472 6.31 17.11 -4.61
N LEU A 473 5.47 17.92 -5.24
CA LEU A 473 4.41 17.45 -6.15
C LEU A 473 4.93 16.69 -7.38
N LYS A 474 6.13 16.99 -7.88
CA LYS A 474 6.70 16.33 -9.08
C LYS A 474 7.08 14.88 -8.81
N LEU A 475 7.82 14.63 -7.73
CA LEU A 475 8.18 13.28 -7.30
C LEU A 475 6.93 12.47 -6.92
N LEU A 476 5.97 13.05 -6.18
CA LEU A 476 4.71 12.37 -5.87
C LEU A 476 3.91 12.02 -7.14
N THR A 477 3.81 12.94 -8.10
CA THR A 477 3.13 12.67 -9.39
C THR A 477 3.81 11.53 -10.14
N LYS A 478 5.14 11.45 -10.12
CA LYS A 478 5.88 10.32 -10.70
C LYS A 478 5.63 9.02 -9.95
N ALA A 479 5.72 9.02 -8.61
CA ALA A 479 5.48 7.84 -7.79
C ALA A 479 4.08 7.24 -8.00
N ARG A 480 3.04 8.09 -8.12
CA ARG A 480 1.65 7.64 -8.24
C ARG A 480 1.21 7.28 -9.66
N TYR A 481 1.84 7.83 -10.73
CA TYR A 481 1.34 7.70 -12.11
C TYR A 481 2.36 7.22 -13.17
N SER A 482 3.67 7.25 -12.87
CA SER A 482 4.68 6.71 -13.78
C SER A 482 4.76 5.18 -13.67
N SER A 483 5.19 4.54 -14.76
CA SER A 483 5.39 3.10 -14.86
C SER A 483 6.82 2.85 -15.32
N ALA A 484 7.42 1.73 -14.92
CA ALA A 484 8.75 1.36 -15.37
C ALA A 484 8.77 1.19 -16.90
N LYS A 485 9.79 1.76 -17.55
CA LYS A 485 10.02 1.71 -19.01
C LYS A 485 10.83 0.47 -19.40
N PHE A 486 11.63 -0.06 -18.47
CA PHE A 486 12.42 -1.29 -18.59
C PHE A 486 12.62 -1.93 -17.21
N LYS A 487 13.01 -3.20 -17.15
CA LYS A 487 13.17 -3.91 -15.87
C LYS A 487 14.35 -3.34 -15.08
N GLY A 488 14.10 -2.99 -13.81
CA GLY A 488 15.12 -2.40 -12.93
C GLY A 488 15.40 -0.91 -13.18
N GLU A 489 14.51 -0.18 -13.86
CA GLU A 489 14.49 1.29 -13.81
C GLU A 489 14.20 1.75 -12.37
N GLN A 490 14.85 2.83 -11.92
CA GLN A 490 14.56 3.47 -10.62
C GLN A 490 14.57 4.99 -10.75
N ILE A 491 13.70 5.66 -10.00
CA ILE A 491 13.81 7.09 -9.72
C ILE A 491 14.91 7.28 -8.66
N VAL A 492 16.12 7.63 -9.09
CA VAL A 492 17.21 8.00 -8.16
C VAL A 492 17.04 9.46 -7.75
N ILE A 493 17.02 9.72 -6.44
CA ILE A 493 16.96 11.07 -5.88
C ILE A 493 18.23 11.41 -5.12
N LEU A 494 18.56 12.70 -5.07
CA LEU A 494 19.34 13.30 -3.99
C LEU A 494 18.39 13.54 -2.82
N SER A 495 18.54 12.82 -1.71
CA SER A 495 17.69 13.03 -0.52
C SER A 495 18.12 14.28 0.25
N GLN A 496 19.42 14.47 0.43
CA GLN A 496 20.00 15.61 1.17
C GLN A 496 21.48 15.87 0.78
N VAL A 497 22.02 17.00 1.22
CA VAL A 497 23.45 17.33 1.13
C VAL A 497 24.07 17.51 2.52
N LEU A 498 25.10 16.70 2.80
CA LEU A 498 25.94 16.81 3.98
C LEU A 498 26.92 17.99 3.78
N ALA A 499 26.55 19.16 4.31
CA ALA A 499 27.26 20.42 4.13
C ALA A 499 28.79 20.32 4.35
N ASN A 500 29.55 20.76 3.35
CA ASN A 500 31.00 20.72 3.32
C ASN A 500 31.57 21.82 2.42
N GLU A 501 32.84 22.18 2.62
CA GLU A 501 33.58 23.16 1.79
C GLU A 501 33.51 22.86 0.27
N LEU A 502 33.33 21.60 -0.13
CA LEU A 502 33.20 21.19 -1.53
C LEU A 502 31.80 21.34 -2.15
N ASN A 503 30.74 21.47 -1.34
CA ASN A 503 29.36 21.52 -1.82
C ASN A 503 28.65 22.83 -1.46
N ILE A 504 29.43 23.89 -1.21
CA ILE A 504 28.96 25.25 -0.97
C ILE A 504 28.04 25.73 -2.11
N GLY A 505 26.83 26.17 -1.75
CA GLY A 505 25.76 26.56 -2.67
C GLY A 505 24.76 25.45 -3.01
N TYR A 506 24.96 24.22 -2.49
CA TYR A 506 24.09 23.07 -2.70
C TYR A 506 23.48 22.52 -1.38
N GLU A 507 23.78 23.11 -0.23
CA GLU A 507 23.48 22.56 1.10
C GLU A 507 21.97 22.41 1.37
N ASP A 508 21.15 23.31 0.83
CA ASP A 508 19.68 23.32 0.98
C ASP A 508 18.97 22.39 -0.04
N MET A 509 19.71 21.62 -0.85
CA MET A 509 19.12 20.65 -1.79
C MET A 509 18.70 19.37 -1.08
N GLY A 510 17.44 18.97 -1.29
CA GLY A 510 16.90 17.68 -0.87
C GLY A 510 15.70 17.26 -1.71
N ASN A 511 15.40 15.95 -1.68
CA ASN A 511 14.34 15.29 -2.42
C ASN A 511 14.21 15.73 -3.91
N GLN A 512 15.30 15.70 -4.67
CA GLN A 512 15.31 16.01 -6.11
C GLN A 512 15.76 14.82 -6.96
N GLN A 513 15.02 14.51 -8.03
CA GLN A 513 15.42 13.46 -8.99
C GLN A 513 16.69 13.87 -9.75
N VAL A 514 17.70 13.01 -9.74
CA VAL A 514 18.85 13.11 -10.64
C VAL A 514 18.55 12.37 -11.95
N LEU A 515 18.71 13.05 -13.08
CA LEU A 515 18.32 12.58 -14.41
C LEU A 515 19.54 12.11 -15.22
N LYS A 516 20.65 12.86 -15.17
CA LYS A 516 21.88 12.52 -15.88
C LYS A 516 23.12 12.71 -15.02
N PHE A 517 24.17 11.97 -15.36
CA PHE A 517 25.52 12.16 -14.88
C PHE A 517 26.45 12.33 -16.09
N ASN A 518 27.18 13.46 -16.16
CA ASN A 518 28.06 13.81 -17.28
C ASN A 518 27.38 13.66 -18.67
N GLY A 519 26.11 14.05 -18.78
CA GLY A 519 25.29 13.92 -20.00
C GLY A 519 24.68 12.53 -20.25
N VAL A 520 25.06 11.50 -19.50
CA VAL A 520 24.52 10.13 -19.62
C VAL A 520 23.27 9.99 -18.74
N LYS A 521 22.15 9.55 -19.33
CA LYS A 521 20.89 9.31 -18.60
C LYS A 521 21.07 8.17 -17.58
N ILE A 522 20.66 8.41 -16.34
CA ILE A 522 20.71 7.43 -15.26
C ILE A 522 19.59 6.40 -15.45
N LYS A 523 19.89 5.12 -15.21
CA LYS A 523 18.91 4.00 -15.30
C LYS A 523 18.38 3.63 -13.90
N ASN A 524 19.30 3.52 -12.95
CA ASN A 524 19.07 3.17 -11.55
C ASN A 524 20.32 3.55 -10.71
N ILE A 525 20.29 3.34 -9.40
CA ILE A 525 21.39 3.78 -8.51
C ILE A 525 22.69 3.00 -8.76
N ARG A 526 22.62 1.72 -9.15
CA ARG A 526 23.80 0.90 -9.48
C ARG A 526 24.47 1.37 -10.77
N HIS A 527 23.69 1.80 -11.77
CA HIS A 527 24.22 2.46 -12.96
C HIS A 527 24.88 3.80 -12.62
N LEU A 528 24.28 4.61 -11.73
CA LEU A 528 24.91 5.87 -11.27
C LEU A 528 26.25 5.62 -10.55
N ALA A 529 26.31 4.63 -9.66
CA ALA A 529 27.54 4.22 -8.99
C ALA A 529 28.63 3.83 -9.98
N HIS A 530 28.31 2.97 -10.95
CA HIS A 530 29.24 2.57 -12.01
C HIS A 530 29.75 3.72 -12.88
N LEU A 531 28.88 4.68 -13.24
CA LEU A 531 29.26 5.86 -14.01
C LEU A 531 30.24 6.76 -13.23
N VAL A 532 30.04 6.87 -11.91
CA VAL A 532 30.92 7.64 -11.02
C VAL A 532 32.28 6.96 -10.87
N ASP A 533 32.30 5.64 -10.64
CA ASP A 533 33.55 4.85 -10.52
C ASP A 533 34.38 4.88 -11.80
N SER A 534 33.70 4.84 -12.95
CA SER A 534 34.32 4.87 -14.28
C SER A 534 34.70 6.28 -14.73
N CYS A 535 34.37 7.33 -13.95
CA CYS A 535 34.55 8.71 -14.37
C CYS A 535 36.03 9.14 -14.32
N THR A 536 36.62 9.34 -15.50
CA THR A 536 37.96 9.93 -15.67
C THR A 536 37.95 11.45 -15.87
N ASN A 537 36.76 12.06 -16.06
CA ASN A 537 36.61 13.50 -16.28
C ASN A 537 37.06 14.31 -15.06
N LYS A 538 37.49 15.56 -15.30
CA LYS A 538 37.84 16.51 -14.22
C LYS A 538 36.66 16.80 -13.29
N TYR A 539 35.46 16.91 -13.86
CA TYR A 539 34.24 17.27 -13.15
C TYR A 539 33.24 16.12 -13.10
N LEU A 540 32.51 16.07 -11.99
CA LEU A 540 31.30 15.27 -11.79
C LEU A 540 30.12 16.22 -11.97
N VAL A 541 29.38 16.08 -13.08
CA VAL A 541 28.23 16.93 -13.41
C VAL A 541 26.96 16.12 -13.23
N PHE A 542 26.10 16.54 -12.29
CA PHE A 542 24.80 15.95 -12.05
C PHE A 542 23.72 16.89 -12.58
N GLU A 543 22.87 16.38 -13.48
CA GLU A 543 21.72 17.10 -14.02
C GLU A 543 20.46 16.62 -13.30
N PHE A 544 19.79 17.53 -12.61
CA PHE A 544 18.55 17.27 -11.87
C PHE A 544 17.32 17.69 -12.68
N GLU A 545 16.13 17.41 -12.13
CA GLU A 545 14.89 18.03 -12.59
C GLU A 545 14.99 19.57 -12.59
N ASP A 546 14.15 20.23 -13.39
CA ASP A 546 14.19 21.68 -13.66
C ASP A 546 15.51 22.22 -14.28
N ASN A 547 16.36 21.33 -14.78
CA ASN A 547 17.69 21.63 -15.32
C ASN A 547 18.65 22.23 -14.28
N PHE A 548 18.44 21.94 -12.98
CA PHE A 548 19.41 22.31 -11.96
C PHE A 548 20.70 21.50 -12.13
N LEU A 549 21.86 22.16 -12.04
CA LEU A 549 23.17 21.56 -12.28
C LEU A 549 24.02 21.61 -11.00
N VAL A 550 24.50 20.45 -10.56
CA VAL A 550 25.56 20.36 -9.55
C VAL A 550 26.85 19.94 -10.21
N VAL A 551 27.94 20.69 -9.97
CA VAL A 551 29.26 20.43 -10.55
C VAL A 551 30.30 20.34 -9.44
N LEU A 552 30.96 19.20 -9.33
CA LEU A 552 32.00 18.94 -8.32
C LEU A 552 33.33 18.59 -9.00
N GLU A 553 34.45 19.00 -8.41
CA GLU A 553 35.78 18.58 -8.87
C GLU A 553 36.10 17.18 -8.35
N ARG A 554 36.38 16.23 -9.25
CA ARG A 554 36.46 14.79 -8.94
C ARG A 554 37.54 14.46 -7.91
N GLU A 555 38.74 15.03 -8.06
CA GLU A 555 39.88 14.73 -7.17
C GLU A 555 39.66 15.31 -5.76
N ALA A 556 39.05 16.49 -5.67
CA ALA A 556 38.65 17.08 -4.40
C ALA A 556 37.57 16.21 -3.71
N ALA A 557 36.53 15.80 -4.46
CA ALA A 557 35.46 14.93 -3.97
C ALA A 557 35.99 13.61 -3.38
N GLY A 558 36.90 12.93 -4.09
CA GLY A 558 37.54 11.71 -3.60
C GLY A 558 38.39 11.94 -2.35
N THR A 559 39.15 13.05 -2.29
CA THR A 559 39.99 13.40 -1.14
C THR A 559 39.17 13.71 0.11
N ALA A 560 37.98 14.32 -0.04
CA ALA A 560 37.13 14.69 1.08
C ALA A 560 36.19 13.59 1.58
N SER A 561 35.92 12.53 0.81
CA SER A 561 34.94 11.46 1.16
C SER A 561 35.11 10.98 2.61
N HIS A 562 36.30 10.48 2.97
CA HIS A 562 36.58 10.00 4.33
C HIS A 562 36.40 11.07 5.43
N ARG A 563 36.69 12.36 5.16
CA ARG A 563 36.46 13.44 6.13
C ARG A 563 34.97 13.66 6.34
N ILE A 564 34.18 13.75 5.27
CA ILE A 564 32.73 13.97 5.34
C ILE A 564 32.05 12.82 6.08
N LEU A 565 32.34 11.57 5.72
CA LEU A 565 31.77 10.39 6.40
C LEU A 565 32.10 10.39 7.90
N LYS A 566 33.35 10.69 8.26
CA LYS A 566 33.80 10.75 9.65
C LYS A 566 33.11 11.88 10.43
N ASP A 567 33.03 13.08 9.86
CA ASP A 567 32.45 14.25 10.51
C ASP A 567 30.94 14.08 10.75
N TYR A 568 30.24 13.32 9.90
CA TYR A 568 28.82 12.97 10.02
C TYR A 568 28.54 11.59 10.67
N GLY A 569 29.57 10.84 11.09
CA GLY A 569 29.42 9.54 11.76
C GLY A 569 28.91 8.39 10.87
N ILE A 570 29.15 8.47 9.56
CA ILE A 570 28.64 7.52 8.57
C ILE A 570 29.63 6.35 8.37
N PRO A 571 29.21 5.08 8.45
CA PRO A 571 30.12 3.92 8.37
C PRO A 571 30.78 3.69 6.99
N SER A 572 30.12 4.09 5.91
CA SER A 572 30.51 3.81 4.51
C SER A 572 29.95 4.87 3.58
N GLU A 573 30.61 5.13 2.45
CA GLU A 573 30.04 5.95 1.37
C GLU A 573 28.92 5.23 0.59
N ARG A 574 28.80 3.90 0.70
CA ARG A 574 27.82 3.10 -0.03
C ARG A 574 27.22 1.97 0.80
N SER A 575 26.01 1.57 0.44
CA SER A 575 25.44 0.27 0.77
C SER A 575 26.20 -0.87 0.08
N SER A 576 26.15 -2.08 0.66
CA SER A 576 26.97 -3.23 0.22
C SER A 576 26.63 -3.74 -1.18
N ASP A 577 25.38 -3.58 -1.61
CA ASP A 577 24.88 -3.97 -2.94
C ASP A 577 25.46 -3.11 -4.09
N LEU A 578 26.08 -1.97 -3.79
CA LEU A 578 26.74 -1.10 -4.77
C LEU A 578 28.26 -1.32 -4.86
N LEU A 579 28.78 -2.34 -4.16
CA LEU A 579 30.16 -2.81 -4.27
C LEU A 579 30.32 -3.93 -5.30
N GLU A 580 29.22 -4.55 -5.72
CA GLU A 580 29.18 -5.57 -6.77
C GLU A 580 29.40 -4.94 -8.16
N PRO A 581 30.07 -5.62 -9.10
CA PRO A 581 30.26 -5.10 -10.45
C PRO A 581 28.91 -4.89 -11.15
N PHE A 582 28.73 -3.73 -11.77
CA PHE A 582 27.54 -3.44 -12.57
C PHE A 582 27.50 -4.35 -13.81
N VAL A 583 26.39 -5.05 -13.97
CA VAL A 583 26.05 -5.82 -15.16
C VAL A 583 24.99 -5.04 -15.91
N ASP A 584 25.30 -4.54 -17.11
CA ASP A 584 24.28 -3.97 -17.98
C ASP A 584 23.48 -5.13 -18.58
N SER A 585 22.20 -5.26 -18.21
CA SER A 585 21.27 -6.21 -18.82
C SER A 585 20.87 -5.69 -20.21
N SER A 586 21.77 -5.90 -21.18
CA SER A 586 21.72 -5.32 -22.52
C SER A 586 20.73 -6.03 -23.46
N GLU A 587 19.45 -6.03 -23.12
CA GLU A 587 18.36 -6.44 -24.04
C GLU A 587 17.43 -5.26 -24.41
N ASP A 588 17.21 -4.30 -23.51
CA ASP A 588 16.19 -3.23 -23.69
C ASP A 588 16.72 -1.94 -24.37
N HIS A 589 17.22 -2.06 -25.61
CA HIS A 589 17.52 -0.91 -26.47
C HIS A 589 16.43 -0.65 -27.52
N HIS A 590 15.26 -0.18 -27.09
CA HIS A 590 14.34 0.53 -27.98
C HIS A 590 14.71 2.02 -28.04
N PRO A 591 14.86 2.62 -29.25
CA PRO A 591 15.14 4.04 -29.38
C PRO A 591 13.92 4.84 -28.89
N GLY A 592 14.15 5.74 -27.94
CA GLY A 592 13.09 6.45 -27.24
C GLY A 592 12.22 7.30 -28.17
N GLN A 593 10.95 6.92 -28.26
CA GLN A 593 9.88 7.83 -28.63
C GLN A 593 9.38 8.45 -27.31
N ASP A 594 9.65 9.72 -27.07
CA ASP A 594 9.19 10.44 -25.87
C ASP A 594 7.67 10.59 -25.90
N ILE A 595 6.97 9.58 -25.38
CA ILE A 595 5.57 9.69 -24.96
C ILE A 595 5.58 10.46 -23.63
N GLY A 596 4.96 11.64 -23.62
CA GLY A 596 5.10 12.63 -22.56
C GLY A 596 4.81 12.10 -21.15
N ASP A 597 5.76 12.29 -20.23
CA ASP A 597 5.58 11.98 -18.82
C ASP A 597 4.78 13.10 -18.10
N SER A 598 3.93 12.71 -17.16
CA SER A 598 3.05 13.54 -16.29
C SER A 598 1.68 13.96 -16.86
N PRO A 599 0.56 13.78 -16.11
CA PRO A 599 -0.75 14.34 -16.46
C PRO A 599 -0.83 15.87 -16.34
N VAL A 600 0.28 16.56 -16.05
CA VAL A 600 0.36 18.03 -15.98
C VAL A 600 1.24 18.60 -17.11
N SER A 601 1.22 17.97 -18.29
CA SER A 601 1.52 18.66 -19.55
C SER A 601 0.23 19.23 -20.14
N ASN A 602 0.07 20.56 -20.11
CA ASN A 602 -0.98 21.23 -20.88
C ASN A 602 -0.69 21.13 -22.38
N LEU A 603 -1.11 20.04 -23.04
CA LEU A 603 -1.57 20.00 -24.45
C LEU A 603 -1.96 18.56 -24.84
N GLU A 604 -3.02 18.47 -25.67
CA GLU A 604 -3.43 17.29 -26.44
C GLU A 604 -3.86 16.02 -25.67
N ILE A 605 -5.07 16.09 -25.09
CA ILE A 605 -6.01 14.96 -25.22
C ILE A 605 -6.36 14.86 -26.72
N GLY A 606 -5.64 14.00 -27.44
CA GLY A 606 -5.80 13.83 -28.89
C GLY A 606 -7.18 13.31 -29.27
N PHE A 607 -7.95 14.15 -29.97
CA PHE A 607 -9.25 13.79 -30.56
C PHE A 607 -9.12 12.69 -31.64
N ASP A 608 -7.92 12.52 -32.19
CA ASP A 608 -7.57 11.55 -33.24
C ASP A 608 -7.58 10.09 -32.79
N GLY A 609 -7.52 9.79 -31.48
CA GLY A 609 -7.61 8.42 -30.97
C GLY A 609 -8.98 7.75 -31.12
N LEU A 610 -10.00 8.49 -31.57
CA LEU A 610 -11.39 8.04 -31.73
C LEU A 610 -11.90 8.10 -33.18
N LEU A 611 -11.04 8.43 -34.16
CA LEU A 611 -11.47 8.77 -35.53
C LEU A 611 -10.65 8.15 -36.67
N TRP A 612 -10.11 6.93 -36.48
CA TRP A 612 -9.49 6.16 -37.57
C TRP A 612 -9.96 4.69 -37.62
N ALA A 613 -10.82 4.41 -38.61
CA ALA A 613 -11.37 3.12 -39.09
C ALA A 613 -12.59 2.50 -38.37
#